data_AF-A0A562QN87-F1
#
_entry.id   AF-A0A562QN87-F1
#
_cell.length_a   1.000
_cell.length_b   1.000
_cell.length_c   1.000
_cell.angle_alpha   90.00
_cell.angle_beta   90.00
_cell.angle_gamma   90.00
#
_symmetry.space_group_name_H-M   'P 1'
#
loop_
_entity.id
_entity.type
_entity.pdbx_description
1 polymer ?
#
loop_
_entity_poly.entity_id
_entity_poly.type
_entity_poly.pdbx_seq_one_letter_code
_entity_poly.pdbx_strand_id
1 'polypeptide(L)'
;MTSLGESFSPQAIVHSYIQRGTMENFIKEAKDGFGLDQMKSHNFLVNEARMMLSLLAYNLTNWLRTLIFPSSSKGIQIQTIRTHLIKVASKKTLLSNLTYNFVFQLNRLV
;
A
#
# COMPACT_ATOMS: atom_id res chain seq x y z
N MET A 1 30.43 -9.37 4.69
CA MET A 1 31.65 -9.55 3.89
C MET A 1 31.23 -9.76 2.44
N THR A 2 31.37 -8.75 1.60
CA THR A 2 31.39 -8.89 0.14
C THR A 2 32.70 -8.26 -0.32
N SER A 3 33.50 -9.07 -1.00
CA SER A 3 34.86 -8.78 -1.48
C SER A 3 34.96 -7.38 -2.13
N LEU A 4 35.64 -6.47 -1.45
CA LEU A 4 35.93 -5.10 -1.90
C LEU A 4 37.16 -5.13 -2.82
N GLY A 5 36.94 -5.51 -4.09
CA GLY A 5 37.98 -5.64 -5.10
C GLY A 5 37.81 -4.76 -6.34
N GLU A 6 36.76 -3.94 -6.45
CA GLU A 6 36.56 -3.08 -7.61
C GLU A 6 36.23 -1.65 -7.18
N SER A 7 36.90 -0.69 -7.83
CA SER A 7 36.68 0.74 -7.74
C SER A 7 35.26 1.09 -8.20
N PHE A 8 34.29 1.02 -7.29
CA PHE A 8 32.91 1.41 -7.58
C PHE A 8 32.88 2.86 -8.06
N SER A 9 32.26 3.10 -9.22
CA SER A 9 32.00 4.45 -9.69
C SER A 9 31.14 5.19 -8.65
N PRO A 10 31.34 6.51 -8.43
CA PRO A 10 30.51 7.29 -7.50
C PRO A 10 29.00 7.10 -7.72
N GLN A 11 28.60 6.87 -8.97
CA GLN A 11 27.23 6.58 -9.39
C GLN A 11 26.71 5.24 -8.85
N ALA A 12 27.53 4.19 -8.84
CA ALA A 12 27.16 2.87 -8.30
C ALA A 12 26.94 2.93 -6.78
N ILE A 13 27.73 3.73 -6.07
CA ILE A 13 27.59 3.96 -4.62
C ILE A 13 26.25 4.66 -4.33
N VAL A 14 25.96 5.75 -5.06
CA VAL A 14 24.71 6.50 -4.92
C VAL A 14 23.51 5.61 -5.23
N HIS A 15 23.55 4.83 -6.30
CA HIS A 15 22.46 3.94 -6.67
C HIS A 15 22.20 2.86 -5.61
N SER A 16 23.25 2.24 -5.07
CA SER A 16 23.13 1.26 -3.98
C SER A 16 22.50 1.88 -2.73
N TYR A 17 22.83 3.13 -2.42
CA TYR A 17 22.23 3.87 -1.30
C TYR A 17 20.74 4.16 -1.52
N ILE A 18 20.33 4.53 -2.74
CA ILE A 18 18.91 4.74 -3.10
C ILE A 18 18.11 3.44 -3.00
N GLN A 19 18.67 2.32 -3.47
CA GLN A 19 18.03 1.00 -3.37
C GLN A 19 17.78 0.61 -1.91
N ARG A 20 18.75 0.89 -1.02
CA ARG A 20 18.60 0.65 0.42
C ARG A 20 17.46 1.48 1.02
N GLY A 21 17.39 2.78 0.70
CA GLY A 21 16.29 3.64 1.16
C GLY A 21 14.92 3.17 0.65
N THR A 22 14.87 2.62 -0.55
CA THR A 22 13.64 2.06 -1.13
C THR A 22 13.18 0.82 -0.34
N MET A 23 14.11 -0.06 0.04
CA MET A 23 13.79 -1.21 0.90
C MET A 23 13.27 -0.78 2.27
N GLU A 24 13.88 0.24 2.89
CA GLU A 24 13.40 0.78 4.18
C GLU A 24 11.97 1.31 4.08
N ASN A 25 11.60 1.93 2.96
CA ASN A 25 10.24 2.38 2.72
C ASN A 25 9.26 1.20 2.61
N PHE A 26 9.62 0.11 1.94
CA PHE A 26 8.78 -1.10 1.89
C PHE A 26 8.59 -1.73 3.27
N ILE A 27 9.63 -1.75 4.10
CA ILE A 27 9.53 -2.27 5.48
C ILE A 27 8.60 -1.41 6.32
N LYS A 28 8.70 -0.08 6.23
CA LYS A 28 7.80 0.86 6.93
C LYS A 28 6.35 0.67 6.48
N GLU A 29 6.14 0.60 5.17
CA GLU A 29 4.82 0.38 4.58
C GLU A 29 4.19 -0.94 5.05
N ALA A 30 4.99 -2.00 5.15
CA ALA A 30 4.52 -3.31 5.59
C ALA A 30 4.19 -3.32 7.11
N LYS A 31 4.97 -2.61 7.94
CA LYS A 31 4.68 -2.41 9.37
C LYS A 31 3.41 -1.58 9.58
N ASP A 32 3.36 -0.37 9.03
CA ASP A 32 2.28 0.58 9.25
C ASP A 32 0.99 0.18 8.51
N GLY A 33 1.11 -0.42 7.32
CA GLY A 33 0.00 -0.79 6.46
C GLY A 33 -0.61 -2.16 6.76
N PHE A 34 0.20 -3.13 7.21
CA PHE A 34 -0.23 -4.53 7.40
C PHE A 34 0.03 -5.07 8.80
N GLY A 35 0.48 -4.23 9.74
CA GLY A 35 0.63 -4.58 11.16
C GLY A 35 1.70 -5.62 11.42
N LEU A 36 2.75 -5.66 10.59
CA LEU A 36 3.87 -6.60 10.75
C LEU A 36 4.63 -6.44 12.08
N ASP A 37 4.42 -5.35 12.81
CA ASP A 37 4.97 -5.12 14.14
C ASP A 37 4.03 -5.54 15.29
N GLN A 38 2.78 -5.93 15.01
CA GLN A 38 1.75 -6.19 16.01
C GLN A 38 1.72 -7.65 16.51
N MET A 39 2.86 -8.15 16.97
CA MET A 39 3.00 -9.51 17.50
C MET A 39 2.94 -9.52 19.03
N LYS A 40 1.73 -9.41 19.59
CA LYS A 40 1.52 -9.30 21.06
C LYS A 40 1.22 -10.62 21.77
N SER A 41 1.24 -11.76 21.08
CA SER A 41 0.89 -13.04 21.71
C SER A 41 2.11 -13.68 22.41
N HIS A 42 1.85 -14.44 23.48
CA HIS A 42 2.88 -15.17 24.21
C HIS A 42 3.40 -16.41 23.46
N ASN A 43 2.65 -16.89 22.46
CA ASN A 43 2.97 -18.10 21.71
C ASN A 43 3.69 -17.75 20.41
N PHE A 44 4.92 -18.23 20.26
CA PHE A 44 5.76 -17.95 19.09
C PHE A 44 5.11 -18.37 17.77
N LEU A 45 4.53 -19.58 17.71
CA LEU A 45 3.83 -20.10 16.52
C LEU A 45 2.68 -19.19 16.04
N VAL A 46 1.94 -18.59 16.98
CA VAL A 46 0.82 -17.70 16.63
C VAL A 46 1.34 -16.39 16.04
N ASN A 47 2.44 -15.87 16.56
CA ASN A 47 3.09 -14.67 16.02
C ASN A 47 3.69 -14.94 14.64
N GLU A 48 4.33 -16.09 14.44
CA GLU A 48 4.88 -16.51 13.14
C GLU A 48 3.78 -16.64 12.09
N ALA A 49 2.69 -17.34 12.40
CA ALA A 49 1.55 -17.46 11.48
C ALA A 49 0.94 -16.09 11.13
N ARG A 50 0.81 -15.19 12.11
CA ARG A 50 0.35 -13.81 11.86
C ARG A 50 1.30 -13.05 10.95
N MET A 51 2.61 -13.16 11.17
CA MET A 51 3.61 -12.53 10.31
C MET A 51 3.52 -13.04 8.87
N MET A 52 3.39 -14.36 8.68
CA MET A 52 3.26 -14.97 7.36
C MET A 52 2.00 -14.49 6.64
N LEU A 53 0.87 -14.41 7.34
CA LEU A 53 -0.39 -13.90 6.78
C LEU A 53 -0.27 -12.42 6.38
N SER A 54 0.34 -11.58 7.22
CA SER A 54 0.59 -10.17 6.87
C SER A 54 1.51 -10.03 5.66
N LEU A 55 2.55 -10.87 5.55
CA LEU A 55 3.44 -10.88 4.39
C LEU A 55 2.72 -11.31 3.10
N LEU A 56 1.84 -12.32 3.20
CA LEU A 56 1.04 -12.79 2.08
C LEU A 56 0.04 -11.72 1.62
N ALA A 57 -0.62 -11.04 2.55
CA ALA A 57 -1.51 -9.91 2.26
C ALA A 57 -0.75 -8.76 1.57
N TYR A 58 0.46 -8.44 2.03
CA TYR A 58 1.32 -7.43 1.40
C TYR A 58 1.65 -7.80 -0.05
N ASN A 59 2.10 -9.03 -0.29
CA ASN A 59 2.44 -9.52 -1.63
C ASN A 59 1.23 -9.54 -2.57
N LEU A 60 0.08 -10.02 -2.10
CA LEU A 60 -1.16 -10.01 -2.87
C LEU A 60 -1.57 -8.59 -3.27
N THR A 61 -1.44 -7.64 -2.34
CA THR A 61 -1.81 -6.25 -2.62
C THR A 61 -0.83 -5.59 -3.59
N ASN A 62 0.46 -5.93 -3.54
CA ASN A 62 1.45 -5.51 -4.53
C ASN A 62 1.18 -6.09 -5.93
N TRP A 63 0.72 -7.34 -6.02
CA TRP A 63 0.28 -7.92 -7.29
C TRP A 63 -0.97 -7.23 -7.82
N LEU A 64 -2.00 -7.04 -6.98
CA LEU A 64 -3.21 -6.32 -7.35
C LEU A 64 -2.88 -4.91 -7.86
N ARG A 65 -1.97 -4.23 -7.18
CA ARG A 65 -1.46 -2.92 -7.60
C ARG A 65 -0.82 -2.98 -8.99
N THR A 66 0.00 -3.98 -9.26
CA THR A 66 0.67 -4.14 -10.57
C THR A 66 -0.33 -4.45 -11.68
N LEU A 67 -1.41 -5.16 -11.37
CA LEU A 67 -2.46 -5.51 -12.33
C LEU A 67 -3.41 -4.34 -12.63
N ILE A 68 -3.73 -3.52 -11.62
CA ILE A 68 -4.71 -2.42 -11.75
C ILE A 68 -4.07 -1.11 -12.22
N PHE A 69 -2.82 -0.83 -11.82
CA PHE A 69 -2.18 0.46 -12.09
C PHE A 69 -1.16 0.38 -13.24
N PRO A 70 -1.19 1.33 -14.19
CA PRO A 70 -0.21 1.39 -15.27
C PRO A 70 1.20 1.76 -14.76
N SER A 71 2.22 1.37 -15.53
CA SER A 71 3.65 1.44 -15.20
C SER A 71 4.14 2.77 -14.63
N SER A 72 3.49 3.88 -15.00
CA SER A 72 3.79 5.24 -14.52
C SER A 72 3.51 5.46 -13.03
N SER A 73 2.74 4.57 -12.39
CA SER A 73 2.28 4.70 -11.00
C SER A 73 2.80 3.59 -10.06
N LYS A 74 3.84 2.87 -10.51
CA LYS A 74 4.53 1.80 -9.75
C LYS A 74 5.28 2.28 -8.49
N GLY A 75 5.30 3.59 -8.18
CA GLY A 75 5.87 4.17 -6.95
C GLY A 75 4.87 4.60 -5.85
N ILE A 76 3.56 4.61 -6.12
CA ILE A 76 2.52 5.01 -5.16
C ILE A 76 2.37 4.05 -3.96
N GLN A 77 2.69 4.49 -2.75
CA GLN A 77 2.50 3.72 -1.51
C GLN A 77 1.04 3.24 -1.31
N ILE A 78 0.86 2.10 -0.64
CA ILE A 78 -0.42 1.47 -0.33
C ILE A 78 -1.36 2.41 0.42
N GLN A 79 -0.80 3.28 1.27
CA GLN A 79 -1.54 4.28 2.00
C GLN A 79 -2.23 5.30 1.08
N THR A 80 -1.55 5.67 0.00
CA THR A 80 -2.09 6.57 -1.02
C THR A 80 -3.17 5.87 -1.84
N ILE A 81 -2.99 4.58 -2.17
CA ILE A 81 -4.02 3.76 -2.83
C ILE A 81 -5.26 3.67 -1.95
N ARG A 82 -5.10 3.37 -0.65
CA ARG A 82 -6.18 3.34 0.34
C ARG A 82 -6.95 4.67 0.37
N THR A 83 -6.22 5.77 0.44
CA THR A 83 -6.82 7.11 0.46
C THR A 83 -7.55 7.43 -0.84
N HIS A 84 -6.98 7.05 -1.99
CA HIS A 84 -7.61 7.24 -3.29
C HIS A 84 -8.91 6.43 -3.42
N LEU A 85 -8.89 5.16 -2.98
CA LEU A 85 -10.08 4.31 -2.97
C LEU A 85 -11.18 4.89 -2.08
N ILE A 86 -10.84 5.36 -0.88
CA ILE A 86 -11.79 6.03 0.03
C ILE A 86 -12.38 7.28 -0.66
N LYS A 87 -11.55 8.12 -1.28
CA LYS A 87 -12.03 9.32 -1.99
C LYS A 87 -12.99 8.98 -3.14
N VAL A 88 -12.68 7.95 -3.94
CA VAL A 88 -13.55 7.50 -5.04
C VAL A 88 -14.88 6.95 -4.49
N ALA A 89 -14.83 6.14 -3.43
CA ALA A 89 -16.01 5.61 -2.77
C ALA A 89 -16.89 6.72 -2.18
N SER A 90 -16.30 7.67 -1.45
CA SER A 90 -17.00 8.83 -0.88
C SER A 90 -17.64 9.70 -1.96
N LYS A 91 -16.98 9.90 -3.11
CA LYS A 91 -17.58 10.64 -4.23
C LYS A 91 -18.83 9.95 -4.76
N LYS A 92 -18.82 8.62 -4.86
CA LYS A 92 -19.98 7.84 -5.34
C LYS A 92 -21.14 7.86 -4.35
N THR A 93 -20.89 7.75 -3.05
CA THR A 93 -21.95 7.79 -2.02
C THR A 93 -22.56 9.18 -1.84
N LEU A 94 -21.77 10.24 -1.98
CA LEU A 94 -22.28 11.62 -1.98
C LEU A 94 -23.12 11.91 -3.23
N LEU A 95 -22.65 11.47 -4.40
CA LEU A 95 -23.44 11.57 -5.64
C LEU A 95 -24.75 10.79 -5.55
N SER A 96 -24.73 9.57 -4.99
CA SER A 96 -25.95 8.79 -4.83
C SER A 96 -26.95 9.49 -3.92
N ASN A 97 -26.53 10.01 -2.76
CA ASN A 97 -27.42 10.76 -1.86
C ASN A 97 -28.01 12.01 -2.51
N LEU A 98 -27.24 12.74 -3.33
CA LEU A 98 -27.73 13.90 -4.05
C LEU A 98 -28.80 13.49 -5.09
N THR A 99 -28.58 12.40 -5.81
CA THR A 99 -29.57 11.88 -6.78
C THR A 99 -30.83 11.37 -6.11
N TYR A 100 -30.74 10.67 -4.98
CA TYR A 100 -31.92 10.22 -4.23
C TYR A 100 -32.73 11.41 -3.71
N ASN A 101 -32.08 12.44 -3.17
CA ASN A 101 -32.76 13.62 -2.66
C ASN A 101 -33.40 14.44 -3.80
N PHE A 102 -32.72 14.58 -4.95
CA PHE A 102 -33.27 15.24 -6.13
C PHE A 102 -34.48 14.48 -6.71
N VAL A 103 -34.38 13.16 -6.91
CA VAL A 103 -35.49 12.32 -7.39
C VAL A 103 -36.66 12.32 -6.40
N PHE A 104 -36.39 12.29 -5.09
CA PHE A 104 -37.42 12.36 -4.05
C PHE A 104 -38.13 13.72 -4.04
N GLN A 105 -37.42 14.84 -4.23
CA GLN A 105 -38.06 16.15 -4.38
C GLN A 105 -38.85 16.28 -5.68
N LEU A 106 -38.38 15.69 -6.78
CA LEU A 106 -39.10 15.67 -8.06
C LEU A 106 -40.40 14.86 -7.98
N ASN A 107 -40.38 13.70 -7.31
CA ASN A 107 -41.58 12.88 -7.05
C ASN A 107 -42.54 13.47 -6.01
N ARG A 108 -42.13 14.51 -5.27
CA ARG A 108 -43.00 15.22 -4.31
C ARG A 108 -43.67 16.46 -4.94
N LEU A 109 -43.18 16.90 -6.09
CA LEU A 109 -43.67 18.06 -6.84
C LEU A 109 -44.58 17.69 -8.03
N VAL A 110 -44.67 16.40 -8.36
CA VAL A 110 -45.64 15.79 -9.30
C VAL A 110 -46.75 15.14 -8.49
#